data_AF-A0A034WUQ0-F1
#
_entry.id   AF-A0A034WUQ0-F1
#
_cell.length_a   1.000
_cell.length_b   1.000
_cell.length_c   1.000
_cell.angle_alpha   90.00
_cell.angle_beta   90.00
_cell.angle_gamma   90.00
#
_symmetry.space_group_name_H-M   'P 1'
#
loop_
_entity.id
_entity.type
_entity.pdbx_description
1 polymer ?
#
loop_
_entity_poly.entity_id
_entity_poly.type
_entity_poly.pdbx_seq_one_letter_code
_entity_poly.pdbx_strand_id
1 'polypeptide(L)'
;TQYPIRKNTHDQLKPFKTLFDTGQEFMEKHDAWMHSQVGTYDPDEIETDLANIYRVIQKLEKQLSDKPATAQLIKDVREQIEELRTHMPIISTLGNPGMKARHWEQVSEIIGFPIKVSPELTLEKIIEYGLEEYVPKFEAISESATKENNLERAMAKMVAEWQDMAFTISPYRDSGTFKLSAVDDIQILLDDQIIKTQTMKSSPYIKPFEEDILKWEAKLMLLQDILDEWLRVQATWMYLEPIFSSPDIQQQMPEEGRRFAAVDKIWKELMKQVNSDPRVMVVVEIDKMNEKLKKAYALLEIIQKGLNAYLEKKRLYFPRFFFLSNDELLEILSETKDPTRVQPHLKKCFEGIATLNFTEELEVTAMRSSEREEVTLVDIISTAKARGQ
;
A
#
# COMPACT_ATOMS: atom_id res chain seq x y z
N THR A 1 1.53 -19.11 58.26
CA THR A 1 2.65 -18.77 57.37
C THR A 1 3.95 -18.91 58.15
N GLN A 2 4.90 -19.69 57.65
CA GLN A 2 5.89 -20.41 58.48
C GLN A 2 6.97 -19.57 59.22
N TYR A 3 7.05 -18.24 59.08
CA TYR A 3 8.10 -17.45 59.76
C TYR A 3 7.63 -16.01 60.10
N PRO A 4 6.90 -15.80 61.22
CA PRO A 4 6.32 -14.49 61.57
C PRO A 4 7.37 -13.42 61.87
N ILE A 5 8.49 -13.77 62.51
CA ILE A 5 9.60 -12.84 62.80
C ILE A 5 10.23 -12.33 61.49
N ARG A 6 10.54 -13.26 60.57
CA ARG A 6 11.08 -12.91 59.24
C ARG A 6 10.14 -11.97 58.48
N LYS A 7 8.83 -12.24 58.50
CA LYS A 7 7.84 -11.38 57.84
C LYS A 7 7.82 -9.99 58.48
N ASN A 8 7.80 -9.91 59.81
CA ASN A 8 7.81 -8.63 60.52
C ASN A 8 9.08 -7.82 60.23
N THR A 9 10.27 -8.44 60.27
CA THR A 9 11.54 -7.79 59.92
C THR A 9 11.55 -7.34 58.45
N HIS A 10 11.08 -8.17 57.52
CA HIS A 10 10.94 -7.79 56.12
C HIS A 10 10.04 -6.57 55.97
N ASP A 11 8.87 -6.56 56.60
CA ASP A 11 7.90 -5.48 56.48
C ASP A 11 8.42 -4.17 57.12
N GLN A 12 9.24 -4.26 58.17
CA GLN A 12 9.95 -3.12 58.77
C GLN A 12 11.06 -2.57 57.87
N LEU A 13 11.81 -3.42 57.17
CA LEU A 13 12.93 -3.01 56.32
C LEU A 13 12.49 -2.55 54.92
N LYS A 14 11.32 -3.01 54.46
CA LYS A 14 10.81 -2.74 53.11
C LYS A 14 10.78 -1.24 52.75
N PRO A 15 10.27 -0.32 53.59
CA PRO A 15 10.26 1.10 53.25
C PRO A 15 11.66 1.70 53.07
N PHE A 16 12.66 1.25 53.85
CA PHE A 16 14.05 1.69 53.72
C PHE A 16 14.67 1.21 52.41
N LYS A 17 14.40 -0.04 52.03
CA LYS A 17 14.84 -0.57 50.74
C LYS A 17 14.20 0.22 49.60
N THR A 18 12.88 0.47 49.67
CA THR A 18 12.18 1.26 48.65
C THR A 18 12.75 2.68 48.55
N LEU A 19 13.05 3.34 49.68
CA LEU A 19 13.71 4.65 49.66
C LEU A 19 15.07 4.60 48.96
N PHE A 20 15.90 3.62 49.29
CA PHE A 20 17.22 3.43 48.69
C PHE A 20 17.11 3.20 47.18
N ASP A 21 16.28 2.24 46.77
CA ASP A 21 16.10 1.89 45.36
C ASP A 21 15.55 3.08 44.55
N THR A 22 14.54 3.78 45.07
CA THR A 22 13.93 4.94 44.39
C THR A 22 14.87 6.14 44.35
N GLY A 23 15.64 6.40 45.41
CA GLY A 23 16.64 7.46 45.42
C GLY A 23 17.78 7.17 44.44
N GLN A 24 18.26 5.93 44.40
CA GLN A 24 19.27 5.49 43.43
C GLN A 24 18.74 5.62 41.99
N GLU A 25 17.53 5.12 41.71
CA GLU A 25 16.89 5.24 40.40
C GLU A 25 16.78 6.71 39.97
N PHE A 26 16.35 7.59 40.89
CA PHE A 26 16.28 9.02 40.61
C PHE A 26 17.64 9.61 40.27
N MET A 27 18.68 9.32 41.06
CA MET A 27 20.03 9.86 40.82
C MET A 27 20.60 9.39 39.48
N GLU A 28 20.46 8.10 39.15
CA GLU A 28 20.92 7.54 37.87
C GLU A 28 20.17 8.17 36.68
N LYS A 29 18.84 8.30 36.78
CA LYS A 29 18.02 8.92 35.74
C LYS A 29 18.31 10.42 35.60
N HIS A 30 18.38 11.14 36.70
CA HIS A 30 18.70 12.57 36.74
C HIS A 30 20.05 12.82 36.06
N ASP A 31 21.09 12.07 36.43
CA ASP A 31 22.41 12.16 35.83
C ASP A 31 22.36 11.88 34.32
N ALA A 32 21.65 10.84 33.91
CA ALA A 32 21.49 10.50 32.50
C ALA A 32 20.76 11.60 31.70
N TRP A 33 19.66 12.14 32.25
CA TRP A 33 18.89 13.21 31.60
C TRP A 33 19.70 14.49 31.45
N MET A 34 20.38 14.93 32.52
CA MET A 34 21.09 16.21 32.56
C MET A 34 22.34 16.23 31.67
N HIS A 35 23.07 15.11 31.58
CA HIS A 35 24.36 15.05 30.88
C HIS A 35 24.28 14.44 29.47
N SER A 36 23.14 13.88 29.06
CA SER A 36 22.94 13.46 27.68
C SER A 36 22.69 14.66 26.77
N GLN A 37 22.95 14.46 25.47
CA GLN A 37 22.65 15.48 24.47
C GLN A 37 21.15 15.85 24.51
N VAL A 38 20.84 17.14 24.38
CA VAL A 38 19.46 17.61 24.31
C VAL A 38 18.66 16.88 23.22
N GLY A 39 17.41 16.51 23.52
CA GLY A 39 16.54 15.77 22.60
C GLY A 39 16.75 14.26 22.61
N THR A 40 17.67 13.73 23.42
CA THR A 40 17.87 12.28 23.58
C THR A 40 16.70 11.61 24.30
N TYR A 41 16.15 12.27 25.32
CA TYR A 41 15.03 11.79 26.12
C TYR A 41 13.80 12.64 25.85
N ASP A 42 12.64 12.00 25.77
CA ASP A 42 11.37 12.69 25.61
C ASP A 42 11.00 13.41 26.93
N PRO A 43 10.76 14.73 26.91
CA PRO A 43 10.33 15.47 28.09
C PRO A 43 9.08 14.88 28.78
N ASP A 44 8.15 14.29 28.03
CA ASP A 44 6.95 13.67 28.59
C ASP A 44 7.29 12.41 29.42
N GLU A 45 8.32 11.66 28.99
CA GLU A 45 8.84 10.51 29.74
C GLU A 45 9.54 10.96 31.02
N ILE A 46 10.35 12.02 30.95
CA ILE A 46 11.00 12.62 32.12
C ILE A 46 9.94 13.07 33.13
N GLU A 47 8.90 13.79 32.69
CA GLU A 47 7.82 14.25 33.57
C GLU A 47 7.07 13.08 34.23
N THR A 48 6.78 12.04 33.44
CA THR A 48 6.11 10.82 33.93
C THR A 48 6.95 10.12 35.00
N ASP A 49 8.25 9.96 34.76
CA ASP A 49 9.17 9.36 35.73
C ASP A 49 9.29 10.20 37.00
N LEU A 50 9.44 11.52 36.87
CA LEU A 50 9.44 12.44 38.01
C LEU A 50 8.13 12.36 38.80
N ALA A 51 6.98 12.26 38.14
CA ALA A 51 5.69 12.08 38.80
C ALA A 51 5.60 10.76 39.57
N ASN A 52 6.11 9.67 38.99
CA ASN A 52 6.12 8.35 39.64
C ASN A 52 7.05 8.31 40.85
N ILE A 53 8.29 8.79 40.71
CA ILE A 53 9.27 8.86 41.80
C ILE A 53 8.72 9.73 42.93
N TYR A 54 8.19 10.91 42.62
CA TYR A 54 7.61 11.82 43.62
C TYR A 54 6.46 11.19 44.41
N ARG A 55 5.58 10.40 43.77
CA ARG A 55 4.50 9.68 44.47
C ARG A 55 5.06 8.66 45.46
N VAL A 56 6.14 7.97 45.11
CA VAL A 56 6.80 7.01 46.00
C VAL A 56 7.43 7.74 47.19
N ILE A 57 8.16 8.82 46.95
CA ILE A 57 8.79 9.66 47.98
C ILE A 57 7.74 10.24 48.94
N GLN A 58 6.62 10.80 48.45
CA GLN A 58 5.53 11.28 49.31
C GLN A 58 4.91 10.19 50.20
N LYS A 59 4.82 8.96 49.68
CA LYS A 59 4.32 7.82 50.47
C LYS A 59 5.30 7.44 51.57
N LEU A 60 6.60 7.41 51.27
CA LEU A 60 7.66 7.10 52.21
C LEU A 60 7.79 8.17 53.30
N GLU A 61 7.62 9.44 52.96
CA GLU A 61 7.62 10.57 53.90
C GLU A 61 6.58 10.37 55.01
N LYS A 62 5.37 9.92 54.65
CA LYS A 62 4.31 9.61 55.63
C LYS A 62 4.63 8.39 56.49
N GLN A 63 5.34 7.40 55.93
CA GLN A 63 5.64 6.12 56.59
C GLN A 63 6.86 6.16 57.50
N LEU A 64 7.80 7.08 57.25
CA LEU A 64 9.11 7.16 57.90
C LEU A 64 9.33 8.48 58.65
N SER A 65 8.26 9.24 58.90
CA SER A 65 8.29 10.53 59.59
C SER A 65 8.78 10.46 61.05
N ASP A 66 8.71 9.28 61.66
CA ASP A 66 9.17 9.00 63.02
C ASP A 66 10.69 8.87 63.13
N LYS A 67 11.43 8.84 62.02
CA LYS A 67 12.89 8.68 61.98
C LYS A 67 13.60 9.91 61.41
N PRO A 68 14.24 10.75 62.25
CA PRO A 68 14.78 12.05 61.83
C PRO A 68 15.79 11.99 60.67
N ALA A 69 16.76 11.08 60.74
CA ALA A 69 17.79 10.96 59.69
C ALA A 69 17.21 10.49 58.35
N THR A 70 16.22 9.59 58.37
CA THR A 70 15.56 9.10 57.16
C THR A 70 14.60 10.14 56.59
N ALA A 71 13.89 10.86 57.44
CA ALA A 71 13.04 11.98 57.05
C ALA A 71 13.84 13.09 56.36
N GLN A 72 15.05 13.39 56.84
CA GLN A 72 15.93 14.36 56.17
C GLN A 72 16.33 13.88 54.76
N LEU A 73 16.75 12.61 54.60
CA LEU A 73 17.09 12.06 53.29
C LEU A 73 15.91 12.12 52.29
N ILE A 74 14.70 11.81 52.76
CA ILE A 74 13.48 11.92 51.96
C ILE A 74 13.25 13.37 51.52
N LYS A 75 13.49 14.32 52.42
CA LYS A 75 13.38 15.76 52.14
C LYS A 75 14.39 16.20 51.09
N ASP A 76 15.64 15.76 51.20
CA ASP A 76 16.70 16.12 50.26
C ASP A 76 16.38 15.61 48.84
N VAL A 77 15.94 14.35 48.70
CA VAL A 77 15.51 13.79 47.41
C VAL A 77 14.29 14.53 46.85
N ARG A 78 13.34 14.91 47.73
CA ARG A 78 12.16 15.68 47.32
C ARG A 78 12.54 17.06 46.80
N GLU A 79 13.43 17.76 47.48
CA GLU A 79 13.90 19.09 47.08
C GLU A 79 14.56 19.03 45.69
N GLN A 80 15.40 18.02 45.42
CA GLN A 80 15.99 17.82 44.09
C GLN A 80 14.94 17.56 43.00
N ILE A 81 13.91 16.76 43.29
CA ILE A 81 12.80 16.53 42.34
C ILE A 81 12.02 17.82 42.10
N GLU A 82 11.76 18.61 43.14
CA GLU A 82 11.02 19.86 43.03
C GLU A 82 11.83 20.94 42.29
N GLU A 83 13.15 20.99 42.49
CA GLU A 83 14.08 21.83 41.73
C GLU A 83 14.03 21.50 40.23
N LEU A 84 14.24 20.24 39.85
CA LEU A 84 14.16 19.82 38.44
C LEU A 84 12.79 20.11 37.82
N ARG A 85 11.70 19.98 38.60
CA ARG A 85 10.36 20.36 38.16
C ARG A 85 10.22 21.83 37.79
N THR A 86 10.97 22.73 38.42
CA THR A 86 10.93 24.15 38.05
C THR A 86 11.48 24.42 36.65
N HIS A 87 12.41 23.58 36.17
CA HIS A 87 12.98 23.65 34.83
C HIS A 87 12.21 22.84 33.78
N MET A 88 11.15 22.10 34.17
CA MET A 88 10.35 21.34 33.21
C MET A 88 9.81 22.17 32.03
N PRO A 89 9.36 23.43 32.19
CA PRO A 89 8.91 24.22 31.03
C PRO A 89 9.99 24.41 29.96
N ILE A 90 11.26 24.64 30.34
CA ILE A 90 12.36 24.78 29.38
C ILE A 90 12.78 23.41 28.81
N ILE A 91 12.73 22.35 29.64
CA ILE A 91 13.00 20.96 29.20
C ILE A 91 11.94 20.51 28.20
N SER A 92 10.66 20.76 28.44
CA SER A 92 9.55 20.41 27.54
C SER A 92 9.61 21.17 26.21
N THR A 93 10.14 22.39 26.20
CA THR A 93 10.25 23.19 24.96
C THR A 93 11.54 22.86 24.19
N LEU A 94 12.71 23.06 24.79
CA LEU A 94 14.01 22.92 24.13
C LEU A 94 14.58 21.49 24.17
N GLY A 95 14.11 20.66 25.10
CA GLY A 95 14.41 19.22 25.15
C GLY A 95 13.61 18.37 24.16
N ASN A 96 12.73 18.99 23.37
CA ASN A 96 11.90 18.29 22.38
C ASN A 96 12.76 17.55 21.32
N PRO A 97 12.64 16.20 21.20
CA PRO A 97 13.40 15.41 20.23
C PRO A 97 13.14 15.75 18.75
N GLY A 98 12.02 16.42 18.45
CA GLY A 98 11.70 16.91 17.11
C GLY A 98 12.51 18.14 16.68
N MET A 99 13.25 18.77 17.60
CA MET A 99 14.07 19.94 17.30
C MET A 99 15.21 19.58 16.33
N LYS A 100 15.34 20.38 15.28
CA LYS A 100 16.37 20.22 14.23
C LYS A 100 17.16 21.52 14.10
N ALA A 101 18.26 21.50 13.35
CA ALA A 101 19.14 22.65 13.18
C ALA A 101 18.37 23.96 12.88
N ARG A 102 17.40 23.92 11.95
CA ARG A 102 16.52 25.06 11.63
C ARG A 102 15.74 25.63 12.81
N HIS A 103 15.32 24.79 13.75
CA HIS A 103 14.58 25.21 14.95
C HIS A 103 15.53 25.88 15.95
N TRP A 104 16.74 25.33 16.10
CA TRP A 104 17.79 25.90 16.94
C TRP A 104 18.34 27.22 16.40
N GLU A 105 18.35 27.41 15.08
CA GLU A 105 18.62 28.71 14.45
C GLU A 105 17.57 29.75 14.86
N GLN A 106 16.28 29.42 14.83
CA GLN A 106 15.20 30.31 15.29
C GLN A 106 15.32 30.64 16.80
N VAL A 107 15.67 29.65 17.63
CA VAL A 107 15.94 29.87 19.06
C VAL A 107 17.11 30.84 19.24
N SER A 108 18.20 30.65 18.48
CA SER A 108 19.38 31.51 18.52
C SER A 108 19.08 32.96 18.09
N GLU A 109 18.20 33.15 17.12
CA GLU A 109 17.73 34.48 16.68
C GLU A 109 16.95 35.20 17.79
N ILE A 110 16.11 34.49 18.55
CA ILE A 110 15.30 35.06 19.64
C ILE A 110 16.16 35.55 20.80
N ILE A 111 17.19 34.79 21.17
CA ILE A 111 18.05 35.09 22.33
C ILE A 111 19.25 35.98 21.94
N GLY A 112 19.56 36.11 20.65
CA GLY A 112 20.61 36.99 20.14
C GLY A 112 22.03 36.42 20.21
N PHE A 113 22.20 35.12 20.49
CA PHE A 113 23.48 34.44 20.44
C PHE A 113 23.34 33.02 19.86
N PRO A 114 24.38 32.49 19.18
CA PRO A 114 24.28 31.21 18.51
C PRO A 114 24.34 30.03 19.50
N ILE A 115 23.27 29.24 19.57
CA ILE A 115 23.28 27.90 20.17
C ILE A 115 23.57 26.90 19.07
N LYS A 116 24.78 26.33 19.10
CA LYS A 116 25.15 25.26 18.18
C LYS A 116 24.79 23.91 18.79
N VAL A 117 23.95 23.15 18.09
CA VAL A 117 23.69 21.76 18.45
C VAL A 117 24.96 20.96 18.22
N SER A 118 25.46 20.37 19.30
CA SER A 118 26.58 19.45 19.29
C SER A 118 26.35 18.37 20.35
N PRO A 119 27.10 17.25 20.32
CA PRO A 119 27.01 16.23 21.37
C PRO A 119 27.24 16.80 22.78
N GLU A 120 27.93 17.93 22.88
CA GLU A 120 28.19 18.63 24.14
C GLU A 120 27.04 19.55 24.59
N LEU A 121 25.99 19.78 23.80
CA LEU A 121 24.82 20.57 24.21
C LEU A 121 23.86 19.67 24.99
N THR A 122 23.95 19.70 26.32
CA THR A 122 23.17 18.88 27.23
C THR A 122 21.96 19.63 27.80
N LEU A 123 21.02 18.92 28.46
CA LEU A 123 19.91 19.58 29.16
C LEU A 123 20.40 20.51 30.27
N GLU A 124 21.42 20.08 31.01
CA GLU A 124 22.05 20.91 32.05
C GLU A 124 22.52 22.26 31.49
N LYS A 125 23.24 22.26 30.35
CA LYS A 125 23.70 23.51 29.73
C LYS A 125 22.57 24.41 29.27
N ILE A 126 21.44 23.84 28.86
CA ILE A 126 20.26 24.63 28.48
C ILE A 126 19.66 25.33 29.69
N ILE A 127 19.61 24.63 30.83
CA ILE A 127 19.17 25.20 32.11
C ILE A 127 20.17 26.29 32.55
N GLU A 128 21.47 26.04 32.44
CA GLU A 128 22.53 27.01 32.78
C GLU A 128 22.46 28.30 31.95
N TYR A 129 21.93 28.26 30.72
CA TYR A 129 21.72 29.48 29.93
C TYR A 129 20.64 30.40 30.50
N GLY A 130 19.81 29.94 31.45
CA GLY A 130 18.83 30.77 32.15
C GLY A 130 17.77 31.35 31.21
N LEU A 131 17.21 30.53 30.33
CA LEU A 131 16.31 30.95 29.26
C LEU A 131 14.80 30.87 29.64
N GLU A 132 14.49 30.72 30.92
CA GLU A 132 13.13 30.51 31.42
C GLU A 132 12.15 31.62 31.00
N GLU A 133 12.60 32.88 30.94
CA GLU A 133 11.76 34.01 30.52
C GLU A 133 11.38 33.96 29.03
N TYR A 134 12.12 33.20 28.22
CA TYR A 134 11.90 33.06 26.78
C TYR A 134 11.04 31.84 26.42
N VAL A 135 10.71 30.96 27.39
CA VAL A 135 9.89 29.76 27.17
C VAL A 135 8.65 30.03 26.31
N PRO A 136 7.82 31.06 26.57
CA PRO A 136 6.62 31.33 25.76
C PRO A 136 6.92 31.60 24.27
N LYS A 137 8.12 32.08 23.94
CA LYS A 137 8.55 32.29 22.56
C LYS A 137 9.03 31.00 21.90
N PHE A 138 9.59 30.07 22.67
CA PHE A 138 10.06 28.77 22.19
C PHE A 138 8.94 27.76 22.02
N GLU A 139 7.82 27.89 22.75
CA GLU A 139 6.67 27.01 22.64
C GLU A 139 6.19 26.84 21.19
N ALA A 140 6.06 27.93 20.43
CA ALA A 140 5.65 27.88 19.03
C ALA A 140 6.66 27.14 18.13
N ILE A 141 7.96 27.31 18.39
CA ILE A 141 9.04 26.63 17.66
C ILE A 141 9.01 25.13 17.97
N SER A 142 8.91 24.79 19.27
CA SER A 142 8.83 23.42 19.74
C SER A 142 7.58 22.71 19.21
N GLU A 143 6.42 23.38 19.20
CA GLU A 143 5.20 22.82 18.60
C GLU A 143 5.40 22.54 17.11
N SER A 144 5.95 23.50 16.35
CA SER A 144 6.29 23.30 14.94
C SER A 144 7.20 22.10 14.75
N ALA A 145 8.24 21.98 15.57
CA ALA A 145 9.19 20.87 15.53
C ALA A 145 8.51 19.51 15.76
N THR A 146 7.60 19.42 16.73
CA THR A 146 6.79 18.21 16.98
C THR A 146 5.92 17.86 15.77
N LYS A 147 5.21 18.84 15.20
CA LYS A 147 4.33 18.62 14.05
C LYS A 147 5.11 18.18 12.81
N GLU A 148 6.27 18.78 12.58
CA GLU A 148 7.18 18.41 11.49
C GLU A 148 7.74 16.99 11.65
N ASN A 149 8.20 16.62 12.86
CA ASN A 149 8.68 15.27 13.16
C ASN A 149 7.59 14.22 12.94
N ASN A 150 6.34 14.53 13.32
CA ASN A 150 5.20 13.64 13.07
C ASN A 150 4.93 13.44 11.58
N LEU A 151 5.02 14.49 10.76
CA LEU A 151 4.90 14.38 9.30
C LEU A 151 6.02 13.52 8.72
N GLU A 152 7.27 13.75 9.12
CA GLU A 152 8.42 12.99 8.65
C GLU A 152 8.30 11.50 8.99
N ARG A 153 7.93 11.18 10.24
CA ARG A 153 7.70 9.79 10.68
C ARG A 153 6.56 9.13 9.92
N ALA A 154 5.46 9.85 9.69
CA ALA A 154 4.35 9.36 8.89
C ALA A 154 4.81 9.06 7.44
N MET A 155 5.60 9.96 6.84
CA MET A 155 6.15 9.76 5.50
C MET A 155 7.07 8.55 5.43
N ALA A 156 8.02 8.45 6.36
CA ALA A 156 8.95 7.33 6.42
C ALA A 156 8.22 5.99 6.59
N LYS A 157 7.19 5.95 7.42
CA LYS A 157 6.33 4.77 7.59
C LYS A 157 5.61 4.40 6.29
N MET A 158 5.01 5.38 5.61
CA MET A 158 4.34 5.13 4.33
C MET A 158 5.29 4.53 3.30
N VAL A 159 6.50 5.08 3.17
CA VAL A 159 7.54 4.55 2.26
C VAL A 159 7.96 3.14 2.66
N ALA A 160 8.13 2.86 3.96
CA ALA A 160 8.53 1.55 4.45
C ALA A 160 7.47 0.46 4.15
N GLU A 161 6.18 0.78 4.25
CA GLU A 161 5.09 -0.16 3.94
C GLU A 161 5.13 -0.67 2.48
N TRP A 162 5.75 0.08 1.55
CA TRP A 162 5.90 -0.34 0.15
C TRP A 162 7.18 -1.12 -0.15
N GLN A 163 8.15 -1.20 0.75
CA GLN A 163 9.46 -1.81 0.47
C GLN A 163 9.34 -3.28 0.05
N ASP A 164 8.46 -4.02 0.73
CA ASP A 164 8.24 -5.45 0.50
C ASP A 164 6.94 -5.73 -0.27
N MET A 165 6.18 -4.70 -0.62
CA MET A 165 4.93 -4.86 -1.36
C MET A 165 5.23 -5.28 -2.81
N ALA A 166 4.68 -6.41 -3.23
CA ALA A 166 4.94 -7.01 -4.53
C ALA A 166 3.66 -7.50 -5.20
N PHE A 167 3.63 -7.39 -6.53
CA PHE A 167 2.57 -7.95 -7.34
C PHE A 167 2.58 -9.48 -7.29
N THR A 168 1.40 -10.08 -7.13
CA THR A 168 1.26 -11.53 -7.31
C THR A 168 1.11 -11.85 -8.79
N ILE A 169 2.06 -12.60 -9.33
CA ILE A 169 2.15 -12.95 -10.75
C ILE A 169 1.84 -14.45 -10.90
N SER A 170 0.93 -14.78 -11.82
CA SER A 170 0.60 -16.18 -12.13
C SER A 170 0.72 -16.47 -13.63
N PRO A 171 1.14 -17.68 -14.04
CA PRO A 171 1.13 -18.07 -15.45
C PRO A 171 -0.28 -17.99 -16.05
N TYR A 172 -0.39 -17.57 -17.31
CA TYR A 172 -1.64 -17.56 -18.05
C TYR A 172 -1.69 -18.70 -19.07
N ARG A 173 -2.39 -19.81 -18.74
CA ARG A 173 -2.54 -20.99 -19.62
C ARG A 173 -1.19 -21.46 -20.19
N ASP A 174 -1.17 -21.93 -21.43
CA ASP A 174 0.04 -22.32 -22.18
C ASP A 174 0.59 -21.19 -23.07
N SER A 175 0.23 -19.93 -22.78
CA SER A 175 0.57 -18.76 -23.63
C SER A 175 2.03 -18.32 -23.56
N GLY A 176 2.82 -18.89 -22.63
CA GLY A 176 4.20 -18.50 -22.37
C GLY A 176 4.35 -17.14 -21.68
N THR A 177 3.28 -16.60 -21.09
CA THR A 177 3.30 -15.33 -20.34
C THR A 177 2.51 -15.42 -19.03
N PHE A 178 2.48 -14.31 -18.32
CA PHE A 178 1.91 -14.19 -16.99
C PHE A 178 0.76 -13.17 -16.95
N LYS A 179 0.04 -13.16 -15.83
CA LYS A 179 -0.97 -12.16 -15.46
C LYS A 179 -0.79 -11.75 -14.01
N LEU A 180 -1.28 -10.55 -13.67
CA LEU A 180 -1.48 -10.13 -12.30
C LEU A 180 -2.65 -10.88 -11.67
N SER A 181 -2.53 -11.14 -10.37
CA SER A 181 -3.57 -11.75 -9.52
C SER A 181 -3.56 -11.05 -8.17
N ALA A 182 -4.68 -11.08 -7.43
CA ALA A 182 -4.79 -10.56 -6.06
C ALA A 182 -4.17 -9.17 -5.86
N VAL A 183 -4.70 -8.15 -6.56
CA VAL A 183 -4.21 -6.75 -6.46
C VAL A 183 -4.94 -5.93 -5.40
N ASP A 184 -5.93 -6.52 -4.70
CA ASP A 184 -6.82 -5.81 -3.78
C ASP A 184 -6.06 -5.15 -2.62
N ASP A 185 -5.09 -5.85 -2.01
CA ASP A 185 -4.28 -5.30 -0.91
C ASP A 185 -3.42 -4.11 -1.37
N ILE A 186 -2.90 -4.17 -2.60
CA ILE A 186 -2.15 -3.07 -3.21
C ILE A 186 -3.06 -1.86 -3.42
N GLN A 187 -4.27 -2.07 -3.93
CA GLN A 187 -5.25 -1.00 -4.15
C GLN A 187 -5.68 -0.36 -2.83
N ILE A 188 -5.97 -1.16 -1.81
CA ILE A 188 -6.35 -0.66 -0.48
C ILE A 188 -5.23 0.21 0.12
N LEU A 189 -3.98 -0.25 0.07
CA LEU A 189 -2.84 0.52 0.57
C LEU A 189 -2.63 1.81 -0.23
N LEU A 190 -2.79 1.73 -1.56
CA LEU A 190 -2.65 2.88 -2.45
C LEU A 190 -3.68 3.97 -2.14
N ASP A 191 -4.96 3.62 -2.06
CA ASP A 191 -6.05 4.57 -1.80
C ASP A 191 -5.86 5.27 -0.44
N ASP A 192 -5.54 4.49 0.59
CA ASP A 192 -5.27 5.01 1.94
C ASP A 192 -4.06 5.96 1.95
N GLN A 193 -2.95 5.58 1.31
CA GLN A 193 -1.76 6.43 1.29
C GLN A 193 -1.90 7.66 0.39
N ILE A 194 -2.71 7.63 -0.67
CA ILE A 194 -3.05 8.83 -1.45
C ILE A 194 -3.77 9.84 -0.55
N ILE A 195 -4.78 9.42 0.22
CA ILE A 195 -5.53 10.29 1.14
C ILE A 195 -4.62 10.83 2.25
N LYS A 196 -3.77 9.99 2.83
CA LYS A 196 -2.80 10.40 3.86
C LYS A 196 -1.82 11.44 3.31
N THR A 197 -1.28 11.21 2.12
CA THR A 197 -0.35 12.13 1.46
C THR A 197 -1.00 13.48 1.17
N GLN A 198 -2.25 13.50 0.69
CA GLN A 198 -3.02 14.74 0.50
C GLN A 198 -3.28 15.48 1.81
N THR A 199 -3.58 14.74 2.88
CA THR A 199 -3.75 15.32 4.22
C THR A 199 -2.44 15.97 4.70
N MET A 200 -1.31 15.27 4.56
CA MET A 200 0.01 15.81 4.89
C MET A 200 0.34 17.05 4.05
N LYS A 201 -0.03 17.03 2.76
CA LYS A 201 0.10 18.16 1.84
C LYS A 201 -0.61 19.42 2.30
N SER A 202 -1.75 19.27 2.96
CA SER A 202 -2.52 20.41 3.50
C SER A 202 -1.97 20.97 4.82
N SER A 203 -0.97 20.32 5.44
CA SER A 203 -0.41 20.77 6.72
C SER A 203 0.36 22.08 6.58
N PRO A 204 0.18 23.05 7.49
CA PRO A 204 0.98 24.29 7.48
C PRO A 204 2.48 24.04 7.75
N TYR A 205 2.83 22.87 8.29
CA TYR A 205 4.19 22.47 8.63
C TYR A 205 4.89 21.68 7.51
N ILE A 206 4.30 21.63 6.31
CA ILE A 206 4.84 20.84 5.20
C ILE A 206 6.15 21.39 4.63
N LYS A 207 6.39 22.70 4.74
CA LYS A 207 7.43 23.41 3.98
C LYS A 207 8.80 22.70 3.90
N PRO A 208 9.35 22.10 4.98
CA PRO A 208 10.63 21.39 4.91
C PRO A 208 10.61 20.08 4.10
N PHE A 209 9.43 19.50 3.88
CA PHE A 209 9.20 18.19 3.25
C PHE A 209 8.34 18.29 1.98
N GLU A 210 8.00 19.50 1.54
CA GLU A 210 7.06 19.74 0.44
C GLU A 210 7.49 19.04 -0.85
N GLU A 211 8.77 19.17 -1.22
CA GLU A 211 9.31 18.55 -2.42
C GLU A 211 9.19 17.02 -2.37
N ASP A 212 9.53 16.41 -1.23
CA ASP A 212 9.49 14.96 -1.08
C ASP A 212 8.05 14.44 -1.09
N ILE A 213 7.13 15.13 -0.42
CA ILE A 213 5.70 14.76 -0.40
C ILE A 213 5.09 14.90 -1.79
N LEU A 214 5.43 15.94 -2.56
CA LEU A 214 4.94 16.11 -3.93
C LEU A 214 5.47 15.02 -4.86
N LYS A 215 6.75 14.64 -4.73
CA LYS A 215 7.33 13.50 -5.48
C LYS A 215 6.64 12.20 -5.12
N TRP A 216 6.37 12.00 -3.83
CA TRP A 216 5.68 10.80 -3.34
C TRP A 216 4.24 10.72 -3.86
N GLU A 217 3.48 11.82 -3.78
CA GLU A 217 2.13 11.93 -4.34
C GLU A 217 2.12 11.61 -5.84
N ALA A 218 3.03 12.21 -6.60
CA ALA A 218 3.15 11.94 -8.04
C ALA A 218 3.45 10.46 -8.33
N LYS A 219 4.28 9.80 -7.50
CA LYS A 219 4.59 8.38 -7.62
C LYS A 219 3.38 7.49 -7.32
N LEU A 220 2.60 7.81 -6.28
CA LEU A 220 1.36 7.08 -5.96
C LEU A 220 0.30 7.27 -7.06
N MET A 221 0.11 8.49 -7.56
CA MET A 221 -0.82 8.75 -8.67
C MET A 221 -0.40 8.02 -9.96
N LEU A 222 0.91 7.97 -10.24
CA LEU A 222 1.42 7.18 -11.38
C LEU A 222 1.13 5.68 -11.21
N LEU A 223 1.30 5.15 -10.00
CA LEU A 223 0.95 3.76 -9.69
C LEU A 223 -0.55 3.50 -9.90
N GLN A 224 -1.43 4.41 -9.47
CA GLN A 224 -2.88 4.31 -9.71
C GLN A 224 -3.18 4.21 -11.21
N ASP A 225 -2.64 5.14 -12.01
CA ASP A 225 -2.85 5.13 -13.45
C ASP A 225 -2.29 3.85 -14.11
N ILE A 226 -1.15 3.34 -13.64
CA ILE A 226 -0.56 2.09 -14.15
C ILE A 226 -1.48 0.92 -13.83
N LEU A 227 -1.97 0.80 -12.58
CA LEU A 227 -2.85 -0.28 -12.16
C LEU A 227 -4.15 -0.31 -12.96
N ASP A 228 -4.81 0.84 -13.11
CA ASP A 228 -6.07 0.95 -13.85
C ASP A 228 -5.91 0.52 -15.31
N GLU A 229 -4.88 1.04 -16.00
CA GLU A 229 -4.62 0.69 -17.39
C GLU A 229 -4.16 -0.76 -17.53
N TRP A 230 -3.37 -1.29 -16.59
CA TRP A 230 -2.94 -2.68 -16.62
C TRP A 230 -4.12 -3.64 -16.51
N LEU A 231 -5.03 -3.42 -15.56
CA LEU A 231 -6.18 -4.29 -15.38
C LEU A 231 -7.10 -4.26 -16.61
N ARG A 232 -7.27 -3.10 -17.24
CA ARG A 232 -8.01 -2.95 -18.51
C ARG A 232 -7.36 -3.71 -19.66
N VAL A 233 -6.05 -3.53 -19.84
CA VAL A 233 -5.26 -4.27 -20.85
C VAL A 233 -5.36 -5.76 -20.59
N GLN A 234 -5.15 -6.21 -19.35
CA GLN A 234 -5.16 -7.62 -18.98
C GLN A 234 -6.51 -8.27 -19.29
N ALA A 235 -7.61 -7.68 -18.81
CA ALA A 235 -8.95 -8.21 -19.02
C ALA A 235 -9.28 -8.32 -20.52
N THR A 236 -8.96 -7.26 -21.27
CA THR A 236 -9.24 -7.21 -22.71
C THR A 236 -8.34 -8.16 -23.51
N TRP A 237 -7.04 -8.20 -23.20
CA TRP A 237 -6.10 -9.10 -23.86
C TRP A 237 -6.46 -10.56 -23.58
N MET A 238 -6.82 -10.93 -22.35
CA MET A 238 -7.26 -12.29 -22.01
C MET A 238 -8.54 -12.73 -22.73
N TYR A 239 -9.43 -11.78 -23.07
CA TYR A 239 -10.60 -12.06 -23.90
C TYR A 239 -10.22 -12.29 -25.36
N LEU A 240 -9.36 -11.41 -25.91
CA LEU A 240 -9.00 -11.43 -27.33
C LEU A 240 -7.95 -12.47 -27.71
N GLU A 241 -7.10 -12.89 -26.78
CA GLU A 241 -6.03 -13.88 -27.00
C GLU A 241 -6.55 -15.18 -27.60
N PRO A 242 -7.52 -15.90 -26.99
CA PRO A 242 -8.00 -17.16 -27.58
C PRO A 242 -8.67 -16.95 -28.95
N ILE A 243 -9.29 -15.79 -29.18
CA ILE A 243 -9.98 -15.47 -30.43
C ILE A 243 -8.98 -15.26 -31.56
N PHE A 244 -7.96 -14.42 -31.33
CA PHE A 244 -6.95 -14.10 -32.33
C PHE A 244 -5.82 -15.14 -32.43
N SER A 245 -5.79 -16.14 -31.54
CA SER A 245 -4.99 -17.35 -31.71
C SER A 245 -5.57 -18.31 -32.76
N SER A 246 -6.86 -18.16 -33.14
CA SER A 246 -7.46 -18.93 -34.25
C SER A 246 -6.90 -18.49 -35.62
N PRO A 247 -6.33 -19.42 -36.43
CA PRO A 247 -5.88 -19.12 -37.79
C PRO A 247 -7.01 -18.64 -38.71
N ASP A 248 -8.23 -19.13 -38.51
CA ASP A 248 -9.38 -18.79 -39.35
C ASP A 248 -9.83 -17.34 -39.10
N ILE A 249 -9.84 -16.91 -37.83
CA ILE A 249 -10.10 -15.50 -37.47
C ILE A 249 -8.98 -14.59 -38.00
N GLN A 250 -7.71 -14.99 -37.88
CA GLN A 250 -6.59 -14.19 -38.42
C GLN A 250 -6.68 -14.01 -39.94
N GLN A 251 -7.15 -15.02 -40.68
CA GLN A 251 -7.36 -14.92 -42.12
C GLN A 251 -8.52 -13.97 -42.48
N GLN A 252 -9.59 -13.97 -41.69
CA GLN A 252 -10.76 -13.10 -41.94
C GLN A 252 -10.55 -11.66 -41.46
N MET A 253 -9.69 -11.46 -40.45
CA MET A 253 -9.40 -10.17 -39.82
C MET A 253 -7.88 -9.88 -39.74
N PRO A 254 -7.18 -9.78 -40.88
CA PRO A 254 -5.72 -9.70 -40.90
C PRO A 254 -5.16 -8.39 -40.33
N GLU A 255 -5.90 -7.28 -40.43
CA GLU A 255 -5.46 -6.00 -39.85
C GLU A 255 -5.52 -6.03 -38.32
N GLU A 256 -6.64 -6.48 -37.76
CA GLU A 256 -6.83 -6.64 -36.33
C GLU A 256 -5.87 -7.69 -35.77
N GLY A 257 -5.64 -8.79 -36.48
CA GLY A 257 -4.66 -9.81 -36.10
C GLY A 257 -3.24 -9.26 -36.01
N ARG A 258 -2.81 -8.42 -36.96
CA ARG A 258 -1.49 -7.74 -36.89
C ARG A 258 -1.40 -6.78 -35.70
N ARG A 259 -2.46 -6.01 -35.42
CA ARG A 259 -2.53 -5.13 -34.24
C ARG A 259 -2.46 -5.94 -32.96
N PHE A 260 -3.19 -7.06 -32.88
CA PHE A 260 -3.18 -7.94 -31.73
C PHE A 260 -1.80 -8.53 -31.47
N ALA A 261 -1.10 -9.01 -32.51
CA ALA A 261 0.27 -9.51 -32.37
C ALA A 261 1.25 -8.44 -31.84
N ALA A 262 1.07 -7.17 -32.22
CA ALA A 262 1.85 -6.08 -31.66
C ALA A 262 1.56 -5.85 -30.17
N VAL A 263 0.29 -5.91 -29.76
CA VAL A 263 -0.10 -5.82 -28.34
C VAL A 263 0.41 -7.02 -27.55
N ASP A 264 0.27 -8.23 -28.06
CA ASP A 264 0.74 -9.46 -27.43
C ASP A 264 2.25 -9.40 -27.16
N LYS A 265 3.04 -8.88 -28.11
CA LYS A 265 4.47 -8.66 -27.91
C LYS A 265 4.74 -7.66 -26.77
N ILE A 266 4.05 -6.52 -26.74
CA ILE A 266 4.19 -5.51 -25.68
C ILE A 266 3.85 -6.14 -24.32
N TRP A 267 2.72 -6.86 -24.24
CA TRP A 267 2.27 -7.52 -23.02
C TRP A 267 3.30 -8.52 -22.50
N LYS A 268 3.78 -9.42 -23.37
CA LYS A 268 4.80 -10.43 -23.02
C LYS A 268 6.11 -9.82 -22.55
N GLU A 269 6.56 -8.74 -23.19
CA GLU A 269 7.78 -8.04 -22.79
C GLU A 269 7.63 -7.36 -21.43
N LEU A 270 6.52 -6.68 -21.19
CA LEU A 270 6.21 -6.06 -19.90
C LEU A 270 6.10 -7.11 -18.79
N MET A 271 5.29 -8.15 -18.98
CA MET A 271 5.11 -9.21 -17.98
C MET A 271 6.41 -9.96 -17.67
N LYS A 272 7.33 -10.09 -18.64
CA LYS A 272 8.65 -10.67 -18.40
C LYS A 272 9.50 -9.77 -17.50
N GLN A 273 9.50 -8.45 -17.72
CA GLN A 273 10.23 -7.50 -16.86
C GLN A 273 9.65 -7.51 -15.44
N VAL A 274 8.32 -7.45 -15.33
CA VAL A 274 7.61 -7.48 -14.06
C VAL A 274 7.84 -8.78 -13.30
N ASN A 275 7.89 -9.92 -13.99
CA ASN A 275 8.20 -11.20 -13.36
C ASN A 275 9.65 -11.32 -12.88
N SER A 276 10.57 -10.50 -13.40
CA SER A 276 11.96 -10.49 -12.91
C SER A 276 12.12 -9.78 -11.57
N ASP A 277 11.30 -8.76 -11.30
CA ASP A 277 11.22 -8.08 -10.01
C ASP A 277 9.79 -7.57 -9.80
N PRO A 278 8.96 -8.31 -9.03
CA PRO A 278 7.54 -8.00 -8.88
C PRO A 278 7.25 -6.87 -7.88
N ARG A 279 8.27 -6.30 -7.22
CA ARG A 279 8.07 -5.25 -6.21
C ARG A 279 7.39 -4.04 -6.84
N VAL A 280 6.33 -3.57 -6.21
CA VAL A 280 5.45 -2.53 -6.76
C VAL A 280 6.24 -1.26 -7.11
N MET A 281 7.09 -0.82 -6.19
CA MET A 281 7.88 0.41 -6.37
C MET A 281 8.97 0.30 -7.45
N VAL A 282 9.41 -0.92 -7.81
CA VAL A 282 10.32 -1.17 -8.93
C VAL A 282 9.54 -1.16 -10.24
N VAL A 283 8.36 -1.78 -10.25
CA VAL A 283 7.50 -1.88 -11.43
C VAL A 283 7.00 -0.49 -11.88
N VAL A 284 6.68 0.40 -10.95
CA VAL A 284 6.30 1.81 -11.25
C VAL A 284 7.42 2.57 -11.96
N GLU A 285 8.68 2.20 -11.72
CA GLU A 285 9.86 2.85 -12.31
C GLU A 285 10.28 2.24 -13.65
N ILE A 286 9.57 1.21 -14.15
CA ILE A 286 9.82 0.67 -15.49
C ILE A 286 9.61 1.76 -16.53
N ASP A 287 10.63 1.96 -17.38
CA ASP A 287 10.62 3.01 -18.41
C ASP A 287 9.35 2.93 -19.27
N LYS A 288 8.60 4.03 -19.27
CA LYS A 288 7.38 4.23 -20.06
C LYS A 288 6.31 3.16 -19.80
N MET A 289 6.26 2.59 -18.59
CA MET A 289 5.30 1.55 -18.21
C MET A 289 3.86 1.97 -18.55
N ASN A 290 3.45 3.14 -18.03
CA ASN A 290 2.12 3.69 -18.22
C ASN A 290 1.80 3.94 -19.70
N GLU A 291 2.74 4.52 -20.44
CA GLU A 291 2.56 4.86 -21.85
C GLU A 291 2.46 3.61 -22.74
N LYS A 292 3.24 2.57 -22.44
CA LYS A 292 3.17 1.26 -23.11
C LYS A 292 1.81 0.59 -22.87
N LEU A 293 1.30 0.63 -21.64
CA LEU A 293 -0.02 0.12 -21.28
C LEU A 293 -1.14 0.90 -21.99
N LYS A 294 -1.14 2.24 -21.94
CA LYS A 294 -2.12 3.08 -22.64
C LYS A 294 -2.11 2.83 -24.15
N LYS A 295 -0.93 2.69 -24.75
CA LYS A 295 -0.79 2.35 -26.17
C LYS A 295 -1.35 0.97 -26.48
N ALA A 296 -1.07 -0.03 -25.64
CA ALA A 296 -1.62 -1.37 -25.78
C ALA A 296 -3.16 -1.35 -25.69
N TYR A 297 -3.71 -0.64 -24.71
CA TYR A 297 -5.15 -0.53 -24.52
C TYR A 297 -5.84 0.15 -25.71
N ALA A 298 -5.30 1.26 -26.21
CA ALA A 298 -5.86 1.94 -27.39
C ALA A 298 -5.91 1.03 -28.63
N LEU A 299 -4.89 0.18 -28.83
CA LEU A 299 -4.91 -0.81 -29.90
C LEU A 299 -5.98 -1.89 -29.65
N LEU A 300 -6.12 -2.36 -28.41
CA LEU A 300 -7.15 -3.33 -28.03
C LEU A 300 -8.56 -2.78 -28.25
N GLU A 301 -8.83 -1.50 -27.98
CA GLU A 301 -10.12 -0.87 -28.27
C GLU A 301 -10.45 -0.87 -29.76
N ILE A 302 -9.45 -0.60 -30.61
CA ILE A 302 -9.61 -0.66 -32.08
C ILE A 302 -9.92 -2.11 -32.50
N ILE A 303 -9.21 -3.08 -31.93
CA ILE A 303 -9.42 -4.51 -32.21
C ILE A 303 -10.82 -4.96 -31.79
N GLN A 304 -11.28 -4.59 -30.59
CA GLN A 304 -12.62 -4.90 -30.12
C GLN A 304 -13.71 -4.30 -31.03
N LYS A 305 -13.55 -3.05 -31.46
CA LYS A 305 -14.48 -2.41 -32.40
C LYS A 305 -14.50 -3.15 -33.74
N GLY A 306 -13.33 -3.52 -34.26
CA GLY A 306 -13.21 -4.32 -35.49
C GLY A 306 -13.89 -5.68 -35.37
N LEU A 307 -13.68 -6.38 -34.24
CA LEU A 307 -14.29 -7.68 -33.95
C LEU A 307 -15.81 -7.58 -33.92
N ASN A 308 -16.36 -6.59 -33.21
CA ASN A 308 -17.80 -6.37 -33.15
C ASN A 308 -18.38 -6.06 -34.54
N ALA A 309 -17.73 -5.21 -35.33
CA ALA A 309 -18.16 -4.91 -36.70
C ALA A 309 -18.15 -6.16 -37.61
N TYR A 310 -17.14 -7.02 -37.45
CA TYR A 310 -17.06 -8.30 -38.17
C TYR A 310 -18.20 -9.25 -37.77
N LEU A 311 -18.49 -9.38 -36.47
CA LEU A 311 -19.61 -10.20 -35.98
C LEU A 311 -20.97 -9.68 -36.49
N GLU A 312 -21.18 -8.37 -36.48
CA GLU A 312 -22.39 -7.76 -37.04
C GLU A 312 -22.53 -8.02 -38.55
N LYS A 313 -21.44 -7.96 -39.31
CA LYS A 313 -21.45 -8.31 -40.74
C LYS A 313 -21.87 -9.76 -40.96
N LYS A 314 -21.40 -10.70 -40.11
CA LYS A 314 -21.81 -12.11 -40.17
C LYS A 314 -23.28 -12.29 -39.77
N ARG A 315 -23.79 -11.52 -38.79
CA ARG A 315 -25.22 -11.50 -38.44
C ARG A 315 -26.10 -10.99 -39.59
N LEU A 316 -25.67 -9.96 -40.31
CA LEU A 316 -26.41 -9.46 -41.48
C LEU A 316 -26.44 -10.46 -42.64
N TYR A 317 -25.36 -11.24 -42.81
CA TYR A 317 -25.32 -12.30 -43.83
C TYR A 317 -26.23 -13.48 -43.48
N PHE A 318 -26.32 -13.83 -42.18
CA PHE A 318 -27.19 -14.90 -41.68
C PHE A 318 -27.96 -14.43 -40.43
N PRO A 319 -29.18 -13.87 -40.60
CA PRO A 319 -29.93 -13.25 -39.51
C PRO A 319 -30.23 -14.13 -38.30
N ARG A 320 -30.19 -15.47 -38.43
CA ARG A 320 -30.36 -16.37 -37.27
C ARG A 320 -29.20 -16.26 -36.25
N PHE A 321 -28.05 -15.69 -36.63
CA PHE A 321 -26.98 -15.38 -35.67
C PHE A 321 -27.32 -14.23 -34.72
N PHE A 322 -28.41 -13.47 -34.94
CA PHE A 322 -28.90 -12.53 -33.92
C PHE A 322 -29.41 -13.23 -32.65
N PHE A 323 -29.69 -14.54 -32.70
CA PHE A 323 -30.09 -15.34 -31.54
C PHE A 323 -28.91 -15.86 -30.70
N LEU A 324 -27.67 -15.61 -31.14
CA LEU A 324 -26.45 -16.05 -30.46
C LEU A 324 -25.75 -14.87 -29.78
N SER A 325 -25.15 -15.13 -28.62
CA SER A 325 -24.22 -14.17 -28.01
C SER A 325 -22.96 -14.00 -28.86
N ASN A 326 -22.15 -12.97 -28.58
CA ASN A 326 -20.88 -12.79 -29.29
C ASN A 326 -19.93 -13.98 -29.09
N ASP A 327 -19.86 -14.52 -27.87
CA ASP A 327 -18.98 -15.65 -27.55
C ASP A 327 -19.42 -16.94 -28.26
N GLU A 328 -20.74 -17.19 -28.33
CA GLU A 328 -21.30 -18.33 -29.07
C GLU A 328 -21.04 -18.22 -30.57
N LEU A 329 -21.17 -16.99 -31.12
CA LEU A 329 -20.88 -16.74 -32.51
C LEU A 329 -19.38 -16.90 -32.82
N LEU A 330 -18.51 -16.46 -31.91
CA LEU A 330 -17.07 -16.64 -32.04
C LEU A 330 -16.65 -18.10 -31.96
N GLU A 331 -17.28 -18.90 -31.10
CA GLU A 331 -17.03 -20.35 -31.02
C GLU A 331 -17.27 -21.02 -32.39
N ILE A 332 -18.39 -20.70 -33.05
CA ILE A 332 -18.71 -21.17 -34.40
C ILE A 332 -17.68 -20.68 -35.44
N LEU A 333 -17.27 -19.42 -35.36
CA LEU A 333 -16.39 -18.79 -36.37
C LEU A 333 -14.90 -19.10 -36.16
N SER A 334 -14.52 -19.59 -34.98
CA SER A 334 -13.13 -19.85 -34.59
C SER A 334 -12.56 -21.14 -35.19
N GLU A 335 -13.40 -22.07 -35.60
CA GLU A 335 -13.00 -23.38 -36.16
C GLU A 335 -13.94 -23.76 -37.30
N THR A 336 -13.92 -22.99 -38.41
CA THR A 336 -14.88 -23.16 -39.52
C THR A 336 -14.68 -24.46 -40.31
N LYS A 337 -13.58 -25.16 -40.06
CA LYS A 337 -13.25 -26.46 -40.66
C LYS A 337 -13.96 -27.63 -39.99
N ASP A 338 -14.39 -27.49 -38.73
CA ASP A 338 -15.19 -28.50 -38.04
C ASP A 338 -16.67 -28.06 -37.99
N PRO A 339 -17.52 -28.54 -38.91
CA PRO A 339 -18.93 -28.15 -38.97
C PRO A 339 -19.73 -28.67 -37.77
N THR A 340 -19.20 -29.60 -36.96
CA THR A 340 -19.91 -30.11 -35.78
C THR A 340 -19.98 -29.07 -34.65
N ARG A 341 -19.11 -28.05 -34.67
CA ARG A 341 -19.10 -26.94 -33.71
C ARG A 341 -20.39 -26.14 -33.68
N VAL A 342 -21.19 -26.16 -34.74
CA VAL A 342 -22.48 -25.45 -34.75
C VAL A 342 -23.56 -26.16 -33.91
N GLN A 343 -23.40 -27.46 -33.66
CA GLN A 343 -24.43 -28.31 -33.02
C GLN A 343 -25.00 -27.75 -31.71
N PRO A 344 -24.19 -27.26 -30.75
CA PRO A 344 -24.70 -26.74 -29.47
C PRO A 344 -25.58 -25.48 -29.64
N HIS A 345 -25.39 -24.76 -30.74
CA HIS A 345 -26.00 -23.46 -31.02
C HIS A 345 -27.21 -23.55 -31.95
N LEU A 346 -27.38 -24.66 -32.68
CA LEU A 346 -28.45 -24.84 -33.67
C LEU A 346 -29.85 -24.62 -33.09
N LYS A 347 -30.13 -25.14 -31.89
CA LYS A 347 -31.42 -24.98 -31.19
C LYS A 347 -31.82 -23.52 -30.96
N LYS A 348 -30.85 -22.60 -30.89
CA LYS A 348 -31.10 -21.16 -30.74
C LYS A 348 -31.33 -20.50 -32.08
N CYS A 349 -30.61 -20.94 -33.12
CA CYS A 349 -30.76 -20.40 -34.47
C CYS A 349 -32.01 -20.91 -35.18
N PHE A 350 -32.48 -22.13 -34.90
CA PHE A 350 -33.55 -22.81 -35.61
C PHE A 350 -34.60 -23.39 -34.68
N GLU A 351 -35.84 -22.95 -34.84
CA GLU A 351 -36.99 -23.60 -34.21
C GLU A 351 -37.22 -24.97 -34.87
N GLY A 352 -37.24 -26.02 -34.06
CA GLY A 352 -37.46 -27.40 -34.51
C GLY A 352 -36.20 -28.18 -34.90
N ILE A 353 -35.01 -27.55 -34.97
CA ILE A 353 -33.74 -28.24 -35.24
C ILE A 353 -32.84 -28.15 -34.02
N ALA A 354 -32.66 -29.28 -33.32
CA ALA A 354 -31.74 -29.38 -32.20
C ALA A 354 -30.34 -29.80 -32.65
N THR A 355 -30.24 -30.77 -33.56
CA THR A 355 -28.97 -31.31 -34.05
C THR A 355 -29.07 -31.75 -35.51
N LEU A 356 -27.92 -31.89 -36.18
CA LEU A 356 -27.77 -32.46 -37.52
C LEU A 356 -27.07 -33.82 -37.45
N ASN A 357 -27.41 -34.73 -38.36
CA ASN A 357 -26.70 -35.99 -38.53
C ASN A 357 -25.59 -35.82 -39.57
N PHE A 358 -24.34 -36.00 -39.14
CA PHE A 358 -23.15 -35.92 -39.98
C PHE A 358 -22.63 -37.32 -40.33
N THR A 359 -22.22 -37.54 -41.57
CA THR A 359 -21.46 -38.75 -41.97
C THR A 359 -20.00 -38.64 -41.54
N GLU A 360 -19.22 -39.71 -41.76
CA GLU A 360 -17.76 -39.70 -41.51
C GLU A 360 -17.05 -38.65 -42.39
N GLU A 361 -17.60 -38.33 -43.55
CA GLU A 361 -17.15 -37.28 -44.46
C GLU A 361 -17.72 -35.88 -44.12
N LEU A 362 -18.36 -35.73 -42.96
CA LEU A 362 -18.97 -34.49 -42.48
C LEU A 362 -20.11 -33.97 -43.38
N GLU A 363 -20.81 -34.85 -44.09
CA GLU A 363 -21.98 -34.48 -44.88
C GLU A 363 -23.26 -34.55 -44.03
N VAL A 364 -24.16 -33.58 -44.23
CA VAL A 364 -25.43 -33.52 -43.48
C VAL A 364 -26.49 -34.32 -44.21
N THR A 365 -27.05 -35.33 -43.53
CA THR A 365 -28.03 -36.28 -44.10
C THR A 365 -29.42 -36.18 -43.48
N ALA A 366 -29.51 -35.74 -42.23
CA ALA A 366 -30.79 -35.59 -41.52
C ALA A 366 -30.71 -34.46 -40.50
N MET A 367 -31.87 -33.89 -40.17
CA MET A 367 -32.05 -32.97 -39.04
C MET A 367 -32.87 -33.63 -37.94
N ARG A 368 -32.54 -33.35 -36.68
CA ARG A 368 -33.21 -33.93 -35.51
C ARG A 368 -33.74 -32.85 -34.58
N SER A 369 -34.98 -33.01 -34.12
CA SER A 369 -35.63 -32.10 -33.18
C SER A 369 -35.23 -32.38 -31.72
N SER A 370 -35.60 -31.48 -30.81
CA SER A 370 -35.38 -31.66 -29.36
C SER A 370 -36.08 -32.91 -28.81
N GLU A 371 -37.21 -33.30 -29.41
CA GLU A 371 -38.01 -34.48 -29.07
C GLU A 371 -37.52 -35.76 -29.76
N ARG A 372 -36.34 -35.70 -30.41
CA ARG A 372 -35.70 -36.80 -31.14
C ARG A 372 -36.45 -37.27 -32.39
N GLU A 373 -37.36 -36.45 -32.92
CA GLU A 373 -37.90 -36.67 -34.26
C GLU A 373 -36.79 -36.42 -35.29
N GLU A 374 -36.65 -37.31 -36.27
CA GLU A 374 -35.62 -37.25 -37.29
C GLU A 374 -36.24 -37.12 -38.67
N VAL A 375 -35.75 -36.15 -39.45
CA VAL A 375 -36.19 -35.88 -40.81
C VAL A 375 -34.99 -35.99 -41.73
N THR A 376 -35.00 -37.00 -42.61
CA THR A 376 -33.97 -37.18 -43.65
C THR A 376 -34.07 -36.09 -44.71
N LEU A 377 -32.94 -35.48 -45.06
CA LEU A 377 -32.86 -34.47 -46.09
C LEU A 377 -32.98 -35.12 -47.47
N VAL A 378 -33.68 -34.45 -48.39
CA VAL A 378 -33.78 -34.89 -49.79
C VAL A 378 -32.44 -34.75 -50.51
N ASP A 379 -31.74 -33.65 -50.22
CA ASP A 379 -30.40 -33.37 -50.76
C ASP A 379 -29.36 -33.46 -49.65
N ILE A 380 -28.29 -34.23 -49.89
CA ILE A 380 -27.16 -34.33 -48.96
C ILE A 380 -26.32 -33.06 -49.08
N ILE A 381 -26.13 -32.37 -47.95
CA ILE A 381 -25.38 -31.12 -47.89
C ILE A 381 -23.92 -31.40 -47.52
N SER A 382 -23.01 -31.22 -48.46
CA SER A 382 -21.58 -31.40 -48.24
C SER A 382 -20.95 -30.13 -47.65
N THR A 383 -20.51 -30.20 -46.39
CA THR A 383 -19.88 -29.08 -45.67
C THR A 383 -18.51 -28.72 -46.24
N ALA A 384 -17.77 -29.69 -46.77
CA ALA A 384 -16.48 -29.48 -47.44
C ALA A 384 -16.60 -28.57 -48.68
N LYS A 385 -17.73 -28.62 -49.39
CA LYS A 385 -18.00 -27.74 -50.55
C LYS A 385 -18.20 -26.28 -50.13
N ALA A 386 -18.63 -26.02 -48.89
CA ALA A 386 -18.87 -24.67 -48.37
C ALA A 386 -17.58 -23.92 -47.98
N ARG A 387 -16.44 -24.63 -47.86
CA ARG A 387 -15.10 -24.06 -47.58
C ARG A 387 -15.05 -23.10 -46.37
N GLY A 388 -15.95 -23.26 -45.39
CA GLY A 388 -15.99 -22.45 -44.18
C GLY A 388 -16.25 -20.95 -44.40
N GLN A 389 -16.87 -20.55 -45.53
CA GLN A 389 -17.11 -19.15 -45.90
C GLN A 389 -18.48 -18.61 -45.46
#